data_AF-A0A1Q4HWC0-F1
#
_entry.id   AF-A0A1Q4HWC0-F1
#
_cell.length_a   1.000
_cell.length_b   1.000
_cell.length_c   1.000
_cell.angle_alpha   90.00
_cell.angle_beta   90.00
_cell.angle_gamma   90.00
#
_symmetry.space_group_name_H-M   'P 1'
#
loop_
_entity.id
_entity.type
_entity.pdbx_description
1 polymer ?
#
loop_
_entity_poly.entity_id
_entity_poly.type
_entity_poly.pdbx_seq_one_letter_code
_entity_poly.pdbx_strand_id
1 'polypeptide(L)'
;MKALLTAPAAVFLTLWGPAGTAAASPVTASPPFIDHTEWGQWHGLSSLRVFPTPSGRAAAAGQPGNVALADEAWGEVLALSPDADTAGMRAQFICHWQFAEVAEPGKTSWNLEPWRPVVDDAEMVASGCNPGDAEERF
;
A
#
# COMPACT_ATOMS: atom_id res chain seq x y z
N MET A 1 17.44 -30.49 69.41
CA MET A 1 16.03 -30.58 69.00
C MET A 1 15.94 -30.05 67.58
N LYS A 2 15.52 -30.89 66.63
CA LYS A 2 15.41 -30.61 65.19
C LYS A 2 14.23 -29.68 64.94
N ALA A 3 14.43 -28.60 64.19
CA ALA A 3 13.34 -27.84 63.58
C ALA A 3 13.48 -27.97 62.06
N LEU A 4 12.61 -28.78 61.46
CA LEU A 4 12.43 -28.89 60.02
C LEU A 4 11.54 -27.73 59.58
N LEU A 5 12.05 -26.85 58.72
CA LEU A 5 11.26 -25.80 58.06
C LEU A 5 10.90 -26.29 56.66
N THR A 6 9.62 -26.62 56.48
CA THR A 6 8.99 -26.97 55.21
C THR A 6 8.80 -25.72 54.34
N ALA A 7 9.34 -25.74 53.13
CA ALA A 7 9.05 -24.73 52.10
C ALA A 7 7.69 -25.01 51.43
N PRO A 8 6.86 -23.99 51.13
CA PRO A 8 5.65 -24.19 50.35
C PRO A 8 6.01 -24.20 48.85
N ALA A 9 5.68 -25.29 48.17
CA ALA A 9 5.69 -25.36 46.72
C ALA A 9 4.49 -24.56 46.18
N ALA A 10 4.75 -23.39 45.59
CA ALA A 10 3.73 -22.66 44.84
C ALA A 10 3.56 -23.33 43.46
N VAL A 11 2.37 -23.86 43.22
CA VAL A 11 1.95 -24.47 41.96
C VAL A 11 1.76 -23.38 40.91
N PHE A 12 2.59 -23.36 39.88
CA PHE A 12 2.35 -22.56 38.67
C PHE A 12 1.21 -23.21 37.87
N LEU A 13 0.02 -22.60 37.91
CA LEU A 13 -1.07 -22.91 36.98
C LEU A 13 -0.81 -22.16 35.67
N THR A 14 -0.18 -22.83 34.72
CA THR A 14 -0.13 -22.39 33.32
C THR A 14 -1.52 -22.55 32.70
N LEU A 15 -2.28 -21.46 32.64
CA LEU A 15 -3.50 -21.37 31.84
C LEU A 15 -3.10 -21.23 30.36
N TRP A 16 -2.95 -22.37 29.68
CA TRP A 16 -2.82 -22.38 28.22
C TRP A 16 -4.21 -22.33 27.60
N GLY A 17 -4.75 -21.12 27.47
CA GLY A 17 -5.87 -20.88 26.58
C GLY A 17 -5.35 -20.74 25.15
N PRO A 18 -5.98 -21.33 24.12
CA PRO A 18 -5.66 -20.95 22.75
C PRO A 18 -6.06 -19.48 22.62
N ALA A 19 -5.08 -18.61 22.33
CA ALA A 19 -5.38 -17.29 21.82
C ALA A 19 -6.10 -17.51 20.48
N GLY A 20 -7.43 -17.41 20.50
CA GLY A 20 -8.21 -17.41 19.28
C GLY A 20 -7.72 -16.24 18.44
N THR A 21 -6.97 -16.54 17.39
CA THR A 21 -6.77 -15.59 16.30
C THR A 21 -8.15 -15.34 15.72
N ALA A 22 -8.75 -14.20 16.09
CA ALA A 22 -9.89 -13.68 15.36
C ALA A 22 -9.43 -13.47 13.93
N ALA A 23 -9.75 -14.42 13.03
CA ALA A 23 -9.61 -14.21 11.62
C ALA A 23 -10.51 -13.03 11.28
N ALA A 24 -9.91 -11.87 10.98
CA ALA A 24 -10.66 -10.75 10.44
C ALA A 24 -11.40 -11.26 9.20
N SER A 25 -12.72 -11.13 9.18
CA SER A 25 -13.48 -11.38 7.96
C SER A 25 -12.87 -10.55 6.83
N PRO A 26 -12.73 -11.08 5.61
CA PRO A 26 -12.17 -10.31 4.51
C PRO A 26 -13.04 -9.05 4.36
N VAL A 27 -12.45 -7.90 4.65
CA VAL A 27 -13.09 -6.61 4.34
C VAL A 27 -13.29 -6.65 2.83
N THR A 28 -14.54 -6.64 2.37
CA THR A 28 -14.81 -6.54 0.95
C THR A 28 -14.49 -5.09 0.58
N ALA A 29 -13.32 -4.87 -0.02
CA ALA A 29 -12.92 -3.56 -0.47
C ALA A 29 -13.94 -3.06 -1.51
N SER A 30 -14.39 -1.83 -1.36
CA SER A 30 -15.34 -1.18 -2.26
C SER A 30 -14.93 0.28 -2.50
N PRO A 31 -15.23 0.84 -3.69
CA PRO A 31 -14.90 2.21 -4.01
C PRO A 31 -15.60 3.22 -3.08
N PRO A 32 -15.08 4.45 -2.93
CA PRO A 32 -13.90 4.96 -3.63
C PRO A 32 -12.59 4.36 -3.12
N PHE A 33 -11.69 4.04 -4.04
CA PHE A 33 -10.33 3.56 -3.75
C PHE A 33 -9.33 4.71 -3.62
N ILE A 34 -9.58 5.84 -4.29
CA ILE A 34 -8.77 7.05 -4.27
C ILE A 34 -9.53 8.15 -3.52
N ASP A 35 -8.88 8.74 -2.51
CA ASP A 35 -9.45 9.82 -1.71
C ASP A 35 -9.38 11.15 -2.48
N HIS A 36 -8.17 11.51 -2.89
CA HIS A 36 -7.91 12.70 -3.69
C HIS A 36 -6.59 12.56 -4.48
N THR A 37 -6.35 13.55 -5.32
CA THR A 37 -5.07 13.73 -6.03
C THR A 37 -4.59 15.17 -5.86
N GLU A 38 -3.28 15.37 -5.85
CA GLU A 38 -2.67 16.71 -5.76
C GLU A 38 -1.52 16.83 -6.76
N TRP A 39 -1.58 17.84 -7.63
CA TRP A 39 -0.44 18.21 -8.46
C TRP A 39 0.56 19.02 -7.64
N GLY A 40 1.80 18.53 -7.58
CA GLY A 40 2.94 19.19 -6.98
C GLY A 40 4.10 19.31 -7.95
N GLN A 41 5.27 19.60 -7.39
CA GLN A 41 6.53 19.71 -8.12
C GLN A 41 7.62 18.94 -7.38
N TRP A 42 8.39 18.14 -8.11
CA TRP A 42 9.57 17.44 -7.63
C TRP A 42 10.76 17.80 -8.53
N HIS A 43 11.84 18.34 -7.95
CA HIS A 43 12.97 18.92 -8.72
C HIS A 43 12.56 19.92 -9.82
N GLY A 44 11.43 20.64 -9.63
CA GLY A 44 10.92 21.62 -10.59
C GLY A 44 10.15 21.01 -11.76
N LEU A 45 9.83 19.71 -11.71
CA LEU A 45 9.02 19.00 -12.69
C LEU A 45 7.73 18.48 -12.04
N SER A 46 6.65 18.41 -12.82
CA SER A 46 5.31 18.05 -12.30
C SER A 46 5.30 16.65 -11.70
N SER A 47 4.60 16.49 -10.56
CA SER A 47 4.37 15.21 -9.88
C SER A 47 2.91 15.16 -9.44
N LEU A 48 2.17 14.12 -9.85
CA LEU A 48 0.82 13.88 -9.38
C LEU A 48 0.87 12.94 -8.18
N ARG A 49 0.49 13.42 -7.01
CA ARG A 49 0.39 12.62 -5.79
C ARG A 49 -1.00 12.01 -5.71
N VAL A 50 -1.08 10.69 -5.64
CA VAL A 50 -2.35 9.94 -5.52
C VAL A 50 -2.49 9.42 -4.11
N PHE A 51 -3.59 9.75 -3.44
CA PHE A 51 -3.82 9.38 -2.04
C PHE A 51 -4.90 8.30 -1.95
N PRO A 52 -4.55 7.04 -1.65
CA PRO A 52 -5.53 5.96 -1.57
C PRO A 52 -6.33 6.01 -0.26
N THR A 53 -7.62 5.67 -0.33
CA THR A 53 -8.47 5.48 0.85
C THR A 53 -8.04 4.22 1.61
N PRO A 54 -8.50 4.02 2.88
CA PRO A 54 -8.29 2.74 3.57
C PRO A 54 -8.84 1.53 2.78
N SER A 55 -9.93 1.72 2.03
CA SER A 55 -10.49 0.69 1.16
C SER A 55 -9.57 0.39 -0.02
N GLY A 56 -9.04 1.43 -0.68
CA GLY A 56 -8.04 1.28 -1.76
C GLY A 56 -6.78 0.57 -1.30
N ARG A 57 -6.26 0.92 -0.11
CA ARG A 57 -5.10 0.24 0.48
C ARG A 57 -5.39 -1.23 0.78
N ALA A 58 -6.56 -1.54 1.33
CA ALA A 58 -6.97 -2.91 1.59
C ALA A 58 -7.13 -3.73 0.29
N ALA A 59 -7.67 -3.11 -0.77
CA ALA A 59 -7.78 -3.71 -2.10
C ALA A 59 -6.41 -3.99 -2.70
N ALA A 60 -5.52 -2.99 -2.73
CA ALA A 60 -4.16 -3.08 -3.24
C ALA A 60 -3.34 -4.17 -2.52
N ALA A 61 -3.40 -4.22 -1.19
CA ALA A 61 -2.68 -5.21 -0.39
C ALA A 61 -3.27 -6.63 -0.50
N GLY A 62 -4.60 -6.75 -0.55
CA GLY A 62 -5.29 -8.04 -0.54
C GLY A 62 -5.45 -8.68 -1.92
N GLN A 63 -5.49 -7.87 -2.97
CA GLN A 63 -5.75 -8.30 -4.35
C GLN A 63 -4.89 -7.51 -5.36
N PRO A 64 -3.56 -7.45 -5.20
CA PRO A 64 -2.71 -6.60 -6.03
C PRO A 64 -2.85 -6.91 -7.53
N GLY A 65 -2.98 -8.20 -7.90
CA GLY A 65 -3.14 -8.62 -9.30
C GLY A 65 -4.56 -8.52 -9.86
N ASN A 66 -5.53 -7.96 -9.13
CA ASN A 66 -6.88 -7.79 -9.64
C ASN A 66 -6.95 -6.54 -10.54
N VAL A 67 -6.78 -6.78 -11.84
CA VAL A 67 -6.76 -5.73 -12.87
C VAL A 67 -8.07 -4.91 -12.89
N ALA A 68 -9.22 -5.53 -12.62
CA ALA A 68 -10.50 -4.80 -12.63
C ALA A 68 -10.57 -3.74 -11.52
N LEU A 69 -10.06 -4.05 -10.32
CA LEU A 69 -10.00 -3.07 -9.24
C LEU A 69 -8.98 -1.97 -9.52
N ALA A 70 -7.83 -2.34 -10.09
CA ALA A 70 -6.81 -1.36 -10.48
C ALA A 70 -7.32 -0.41 -11.58
N ASP A 71 -8.10 -0.92 -12.55
CA ASP A 71 -8.73 -0.13 -13.60
C ASP A 71 -9.82 0.81 -13.05
N GLU A 72 -10.63 0.33 -12.10
CA GLU A 72 -11.61 1.16 -11.40
C GLU A 72 -10.93 2.30 -10.63
N ALA A 73 -9.88 1.99 -9.86
CA ALA A 73 -9.10 2.99 -9.14
C ALA A 73 -8.39 3.98 -10.09
N TRP A 74 -7.88 3.52 -11.24
CA TRP A 74 -7.33 4.42 -12.27
C TRP A 74 -8.41 5.35 -12.85
N GLY A 75 -9.62 4.84 -13.06
CA GLY A 75 -10.77 5.66 -13.45
C GLY A 75 -11.08 6.77 -12.45
N GLU A 76 -10.98 6.47 -11.14
CA GLU A 76 -11.12 7.49 -10.08
C GLU A 76 -10.01 8.54 -10.13
N VAL A 77 -8.75 8.13 -10.38
CA VAL A 77 -7.64 9.08 -10.60
C VAL A 77 -7.95 10.03 -11.75
N LEU A 78 -8.41 9.52 -12.89
CA LEU A 78 -8.75 10.36 -14.05
C LEU A 78 -9.97 11.25 -13.81
N ALA A 79 -10.93 10.82 -12.98
CA ALA A 79 -12.05 11.67 -12.59
C ALA A 79 -11.60 12.85 -11.71
N LEU A 80 -10.58 12.65 -10.86
CA LEU A 80 -10.02 13.67 -9.97
C LEU A 80 -8.98 14.56 -10.66
N SER A 81 -8.19 13.99 -11.58
CA SER A 81 -7.13 14.66 -12.35
C SER A 81 -7.17 14.24 -13.82
N PRO A 82 -8.05 14.84 -14.64
CA PRO A 82 -8.23 14.46 -16.05
C PRO A 82 -6.96 14.55 -16.90
N ASP A 83 -6.03 15.44 -16.53
CA ASP A 83 -4.77 15.64 -17.25
C ASP A 83 -3.70 14.58 -16.93
N ALA A 84 -4.00 13.59 -16.09
CA ALA A 84 -3.08 12.51 -15.71
C ALA A 84 -2.93 11.41 -16.78
N ASP A 85 -3.74 11.41 -17.84
CA ASP A 85 -3.68 10.39 -18.92
C ASP A 85 -2.56 10.68 -19.93
N THR A 86 -1.34 10.91 -19.43
CA THR A 86 -0.14 11.03 -20.26
C THR A 86 0.59 9.69 -20.36
N ALA A 87 1.45 9.57 -21.37
CA ALA A 87 2.24 8.36 -21.58
C ALA A 87 3.00 7.95 -20.29
N GLY A 88 2.86 6.67 -19.91
CA GLY A 88 3.54 6.09 -18.75
C GLY A 88 2.84 6.25 -17.39
N MET A 89 1.96 7.26 -17.19
CA MET A 89 1.36 7.51 -15.86
C MET A 89 0.47 6.35 -15.38
N ARG A 90 -0.35 5.76 -16.27
CA ARG A 90 -1.13 4.57 -15.91
C ARG A 90 -0.25 3.39 -15.52
N ALA A 91 0.87 3.17 -16.22
CA ALA A 91 1.78 2.06 -15.91
C ALA A 91 2.46 2.25 -14.54
N GLN A 92 2.87 3.48 -14.22
CA GLN A 92 3.35 3.85 -12.88
C GLN A 92 2.27 3.55 -11.82
N PHE A 93 1.02 3.99 -12.05
CA PHE A 93 -0.10 3.77 -11.12
C PHE A 93 -0.37 2.28 -10.89
N ILE A 94 -0.43 1.49 -11.95
CA ILE A 94 -0.66 0.04 -11.86
C ILE A 94 0.47 -0.67 -11.10
N CYS A 95 1.71 -0.21 -11.25
CA CYS A 95 2.83 -0.70 -10.46
C CYS A 95 2.69 -0.33 -8.98
N HIS A 96 2.35 0.93 -8.66
CA HIS A 96 2.11 1.36 -7.28
C HIS A 96 0.96 0.59 -6.63
N TRP A 97 -0.17 0.43 -7.33
CA TRP A 97 -1.31 -0.37 -6.87
C TRP A 97 -0.89 -1.81 -6.48
N GLN A 98 -0.03 -2.44 -7.27
CA GLN A 98 0.40 -3.81 -7.05
C GLN A 98 1.42 -3.95 -5.91
N PHE A 99 2.32 -2.98 -5.76
CA PHE A 99 3.54 -3.17 -4.97
C PHE A 99 3.70 -2.20 -3.81
N ALA A 100 3.18 -0.98 -3.87
CA ALA A 100 3.49 0.05 -2.89
C ALA A 100 3.03 -0.34 -1.48
N GLU A 101 1.78 -0.81 -1.31
CA GLU A 101 1.27 -1.22 0.01
C GLU A 101 1.94 -2.47 0.56
N VAL A 102 2.50 -3.32 -0.30
CA VAL A 102 3.19 -4.55 0.12
C VAL A 102 4.65 -4.23 0.50
N ALA A 103 5.31 -3.37 -0.27
CA ALA A 103 6.70 -3.01 -0.07
C ALA A 103 6.89 -1.97 1.04
N GLU A 104 6.02 -0.96 1.10
CA GLU A 104 6.04 0.12 2.09
C GLU A 104 4.60 0.46 2.52
N PRO A 105 4.01 -0.34 3.43
CA PRO A 105 2.64 -0.15 3.88
C PRO A 105 2.39 1.25 4.43
N GLY A 106 1.34 1.91 3.95
CA GLY A 106 0.95 3.22 4.47
C GLY A 106 1.75 4.42 3.95
N LYS A 107 2.53 4.29 2.85
CA LYS A 107 3.06 5.47 2.12
C LYS A 107 1.98 6.51 1.94
N THR A 108 2.30 7.77 2.19
CA THR A 108 1.28 8.83 2.22
C THR A 108 0.60 8.96 0.84
N SER A 109 1.40 8.97 -0.23
CA SER A 109 0.93 9.05 -1.62
C SER A 109 1.72 8.12 -2.55
N TRP A 110 1.09 7.78 -3.67
CA TRP A 110 1.74 7.17 -4.83
C TRP A 110 1.93 8.24 -5.89
N ASN A 111 3.18 8.57 -6.19
CA ASN A 111 3.51 9.72 -7.03
C ASN A 111 3.70 9.26 -8.47
N LEU A 112 3.03 9.93 -9.40
CA LEU A 112 3.04 9.64 -10.83
C LEU A 112 3.59 10.85 -11.56
N GLU A 113 4.64 10.66 -12.36
CA GLU A 113 5.30 11.79 -13.01
C GLU A 113 5.29 11.65 -14.54
N PRO A 114 4.77 12.64 -15.28
CA PRO A 114 4.61 12.56 -16.74
C PRO A 114 5.93 12.64 -17.52
N TRP A 115 7.02 13.06 -16.87
CA TRP A 115 8.34 13.21 -17.47
C TRP A 115 9.21 11.95 -17.34
N ARG A 116 8.73 10.92 -16.65
CA ARG A 116 9.42 9.63 -16.50
C ARG A 116 9.48 8.91 -17.85
N PRO A 117 10.56 8.18 -18.15
CA PRO A 117 10.63 7.36 -19.36
C PRO A 117 9.50 6.34 -19.42
N VAL A 118 8.94 6.13 -20.61
CA VAL A 118 8.02 5.02 -20.85
C VAL A 118 8.86 3.76 -21.05
N VAL A 119 8.67 2.79 -20.16
CA VAL A 119 9.41 1.52 -20.13
C VAL A 119 8.43 0.34 -20.12
N ASP A 120 8.93 -0.87 -20.31
CA ASP A 120 8.13 -2.08 -20.13
C ASP A 120 7.86 -2.39 -18.65
N ASP A 121 6.94 -3.32 -18.39
CA ASP A 121 6.52 -3.67 -17.03
C ASP A 121 7.67 -4.20 -16.17
N ALA A 122 8.65 -4.89 -16.77
CA ALA A 122 9.77 -5.45 -16.04
C ALA A 122 10.69 -4.34 -15.51
N GLU A 123 11.02 -3.36 -16.37
CA GLU A 123 11.80 -2.19 -15.97
C GLU A 123 11.03 -1.27 -15.03
N MET A 124 9.70 -1.13 -15.21
CA MET A 124 8.84 -0.38 -14.30
C MET A 124 8.94 -0.91 -12.86
N VAL A 125 8.87 -2.23 -12.68
CA VAL A 125 9.03 -2.87 -11.37
C VAL A 125 10.47 -2.78 -10.87
N ALA A 126 11.45 -3.05 -11.72
CA ALA A 126 12.87 -3.01 -11.35
C ALA A 126 13.33 -1.63 -10.86
N SER A 127 12.69 -0.57 -11.36
CA SER A 127 12.96 0.81 -10.98
C SER A 127 12.09 1.33 -9.81
N GLY A 128 11.28 0.47 -9.18
CA GLY A 128 10.45 0.88 -8.05
C GLY A 128 9.24 1.72 -8.46
N CYS A 129 8.63 1.39 -9.59
CA CYS A 129 7.42 2.02 -10.16
C CYS A 129 7.56 3.44 -10.69
N ASN A 130 8.70 4.11 -10.51
CA ASN A 130 8.98 5.46 -11.02
C ASN A 130 10.37 5.51 -11.70
N PRO A 131 10.49 5.12 -12.99
CA PRO A 131 11.77 4.93 -13.68
C PRO A 131 12.56 6.23 -13.90
N GLY A 132 13.89 6.13 -13.98
CA GLY A 132 14.79 7.26 -14.24
C GLY A 132 15.39 7.84 -12.96
N ASP A 133 14.94 9.01 -12.53
CA ASP A 133 15.51 9.74 -11.38
C ASP A 133 14.97 9.28 -10.02
N ALA A 134 15.49 9.86 -8.93
CA ALA A 134 15.01 9.60 -7.58
C ALA A 134 13.50 9.87 -7.42
N GLU A 135 12.84 9.00 -6.66
CA GLU A 135 11.43 9.15 -6.30
C GLU A 135 11.23 10.26 -5.25
N GLU A 136 10.15 11.03 -5.40
CA GLU A 136 9.63 11.88 -4.33
C GLU A 136 9.05 11.01 -3.20
N ARG A 137 9.58 11.10 -1.97
CA ARG A 137 9.18 10.24 -0.84
C ARG A 137 8.24 10.93 0.14
N PHE A 138 7.12 10.29 0.48
CA PHE A 138 6.19 10.65 1.55
C PHE A 138 5.46 9.46 2.16
#